data_AF-A0A932NSF8-F1
#
_entry.id   AF-A0A932NSF8-F1
#
_cell.length_a   1.000
_cell.length_b   1.000
_cell.length_c   1.000
_cell.angle_alpha   90.00
_cell.angle_beta   90.00
_cell.angle_gamma   90.00
#
_symmetry.space_group_name_H-M   'P 1'
#
loop_
_entity.id
_entity.type
_entity.pdbx_description
1 polymer ?
#
loop_
_entity_poly.entity_id
_entity_poly.type
_entity_poly.pdbx_seq_one_letter_code
_entity_poly.pdbx_strand_id
1 'polypeptide(L)'
;MSKGMWSACIALGLLCWTLIEYLLHRFLLHYQTQRPAIRHVIENLHLGHHRDPAHEAKITIPVYASLPIAFALLALFRVMTGGWEASAILTTGTIVGYLYYEAVHFSIHCGSKRGRLIGWQRANHGFHHFKDQARCFGVTTPLWDWVFGTGQEGMA
;
A
#
# COMPACT_ATOMS: atom_id res chain seq x y z
N MET A 1 18.69 -21.13 5.87
CA MET A 1 18.70 -20.92 4.40
C MET A 1 19.99 -20.24 3.94
N SER A 2 20.34 -20.26 2.65
CA SER A 2 21.54 -19.55 2.15
C SER A 2 21.31 -18.02 2.07
N LYS A 3 22.38 -17.22 2.03
CA LYS A 3 22.27 -15.75 1.86
C LYS A 3 21.48 -15.37 0.60
N GLY A 4 21.67 -16.10 -0.50
CA GLY A 4 20.93 -15.87 -1.74
C GLY A 4 19.42 -16.11 -1.58
N MET A 5 19.04 -17.16 -0.84
CA MET A 5 17.64 -17.43 -0.53
C MET A 5 17.03 -16.36 0.38
N TRP A 6 17.79 -15.83 1.34
CA TRP A 6 17.34 -14.71 2.19
C TRP A 6 17.04 -13.48 1.35
N SER A 7 17.96 -13.08 0.48
CA SER A 7 17.77 -11.94 -0.44
C SER A 7 16.55 -12.15 -1.35
N ALA A 8 16.36 -13.35 -1.87
CA ALA A 8 15.18 -13.68 -2.68
C ALA A 8 13.87 -13.56 -1.88
N CYS A 9 13.82 -14.04 -0.65
CA CYS A 9 12.65 -13.89 0.21
C CYS A 9 12.36 -12.42 0.55
N ILE A 10 13.38 -11.62 0.84
CA ILE A 10 13.18 -10.18 1.09
C ILE A 10 12.63 -9.49 -0.16
N ALA A 11 13.22 -9.75 -1.33
CA ALA A 11 12.77 -9.17 -2.59
C ALA A 11 11.34 -9.59 -2.94
N LEU A 12 11.00 -10.85 -2.71
CA LEU A 12 9.63 -11.35 -2.89
C LEU A 12 8.66 -10.69 -1.89
N GLY A 13 9.04 -10.52 -0.63
CA GLY A 13 8.22 -9.80 0.36
C GLY A 13 7.95 -8.35 -0.05
N LEU A 14 8.97 -7.63 -0.54
CA LEU A 14 8.82 -6.27 -1.08
C LEU A 14 7.87 -6.24 -2.28
N LEU A 15 8.01 -7.19 -3.21
CA LEU A 15 7.11 -7.31 -4.36
C LEU A 15 5.68 -7.63 -3.91
N CYS A 16 5.50 -8.56 -2.97
CA CYS A 16 4.21 -8.90 -2.39
C CYS A 16 3.55 -7.67 -1.76
N TRP A 17 4.31 -6.82 -1.05
CA TRP A 17 3.77 -5.58 -0.52
C TRP A 17 3.18 -4.70 -1.61
N THR A 18 3.86 -4.50 -2.75
CA THR A 18 3.32 -3.63 -3.82
C THR A 18 1.96 -4.13 -4.35
N LEU A 19 1.75 -5.45 -4.37
CA LEU A 19 0.46 -6.03 -4.74
C LEU A 19 -0.59 -5.83 -3.65
N ILE A 20 -0.20 -6.04 -2.38
CA ILE A 20 -1.07 -5.83 -1.22
C ILE A 20 -1.52 -4.37 -1.15
N GLU A 21 -0.59 -3.41 -1.32
CA GLU A 21 -0.87 -1.98 -1.44
C GLU A 21 -1.98 -1.73 -2.46
N TYR A 22 -1.81 -2.24 -3.69
CA TYR A 22 -2.78 -2.07 -4.76
C TYR A 22 -4.15 -2.65 -4.41
N LEU A 23 -4.20 -3.89 -3.91
CA LEU A 23 -5.44 -4.59 -3.60
C LEU A 23 -6.18 -3.93 -2.43
N LEU A 24 -5.47 -3.57 -1.36
CA LEU A 24 -6.06 -2.89 -0.21
C LEU A 24 -6.57 -1.52 -0.63
N HIS A 25 -5.76 -0.72 -1.34
CA HIS A 25 -6.16 0.61 -1.75
C HIS A 25 -7.40 0.57 -2.64
N ARG A 26 -7.42 -0.30 -3.65
CA ARG A 26 -8.55 -0.41 -4.59
C ARG A 26 -9.82 -1.02 -3.97
N PHE A 27 -9.70 -2.14 -3.28
CA PHE A 27 -10.86 -2.96 -2.92
C PHE A 27 -11.31 -2.83 -1.46
N LEU A 28 -10.42 -2.40 -0.55
CA LEU A 28 -10.75 -2.20 0.86
C LEU A 28 -10.94 -0.73 1.20
N LEU A 29 -9.93 0.09 0.89
CA LEU A 29 -9.87 1.50 1.27
C LEU A 29 -10.85 2.38 0.47
N HIS A 30 -11.15 1.98 -0.76
CA HIS A 30 -12.19 2.59 -1.61
C HIS A 30 -13.51 1.81 -1.62
N TYR A 31 -13.71 0.87 -0.68
CA TYR A 31 -14.94 0.08 -0.63
C TYR A 31 -16.16 0.95 -0.28
N GLN A 32 -17.19 0.90 -1.12
CA GLN A 32 -18.44 1.62 -0.90
C GLN A 32 -19.46 0.72 -0.20
N THR A 33 -20.03 1.20 0.91
CA THR A 33 -21.01 0.44 1.71
C THR A 33 -22.06 1.34 2.32
N GLN A 34 -23.27 0.80 2.45
CA GLN A 34 -24.39 1.45 3.16
C GLN A 34 -24.41 1.11 4.66
N ARG A 35 -23.59 0.16 5.12
CA ARG A 35 -23.54 -0.23 6.54
C ARG A 35 -22.73 0.81 7.34
N PRO A 36 -23.33 1.52 8.32
CA PRO A 36 -22.66 2.63 9.00
C PRO A 36 -21.36 2.23 9.72
N ALA A 37 -21.35 1.06 10.38
CA ALA A 37 -20.17 0.58 11.09
C ALA A 37 -18.98 0.32 10.15
N ILE A 38 -19.22 -0.31 9.00
CA ILE A 38 -18.15 -0.59 8.03
C ILE A 38 -17.68 0.71 7.38
N ARG A 39 -18.62 1.61 7.04
CA ARG A 39 -18.29 2.94 6.51
C ARG A 39 -17.40 3.70 7.48
N HIS A 40 -17.71 3.70 8.77
CA HIS A 40 -16.90 4.38 9.79
C HIS A 40 -15.46 3.84 9.83
N VAL A 41 -15.28 2.52 9.76
CA VAL A 41 -13.94 1.91 9.68
C VAL A 41 -13.20 2.41 8.44
N ILE A 42 -13.80 2.32 7.25
CA ILE A 42 -13.16 2.74 5.99
C ILE A 42 -12.86 4.24 5.97
N GLU A 43 -13.72 5.06 6.57
CA GLU A 43 -13.48 6.50 6.76
C GLU A 43 -12.24 6.76 7.61
N ASN A 44 -12.06 6.03 8.71
CA ASN A 44 -10.87 6.16 9.55
C ASN A 44 -9.61 5.60 8.90
N LEU A 45 -9.74 4.63 7.98
CA LEU A 45 -8.61 4.05 7.28
C LEU A 45 -8.19 4.85 6.05
N HIS A 46 -9.11 5.53 5.34
CA HIS A 46 -8.77 6.17 4.06
C HIS A 46 -9.72 7.27 3.58
N LEU A 47 -11.05 7.09 3.63
CA LEU A 47 -11.95 8.08 3.00
C LEU A 47 -11.91 9.43 3.71
N GLY A 48 -11.58 9.45 5.01
CA GLY A 48 -11.31 10.68 5.74
C GLY A 48 -10.10 11.45 5.21
N HIS A 49 -9.06 10.75 4.74
CA HIS A 49 -7.90 11.33 4.07
C HIS A 49 -8.28 11.91 2.71
N HIS A 50 -9.10 11.21 1.91
CA HIS A 50 -9.63 11.77 0.66
C HIS A 50 -10.45 13.04 0.86
N ARG A 51 -11.24 13.11 1.95
CA ARG A 51 -12.04 14.29 2.29
C ARG A 51 -11.17 15.48 2.72
N ASP A 52 -10.06 15.22 3.39
CA ASP A 52 -9.19 16.24 3.96
C ASP A 52 -7.70 15.86 3.80
N PRO A 53 -7.15 15.96 2.57
CA PRO A 53 -5.82 15.44 2.26
C PRO A 53 -4.67 16.17 2.97
N ALA A 54 -4.92 17.40 3.43
CA ALA A 54 -3.94 18.21 4.15
C ALA A 54 -3.83 17.85 5.64
N HIS A 55 -4.78 17.08 6.17
CA HIS A 55 -4.77 16.71 7.58
C HIS A 55 -3.86 15.51 7.85
N GLU A 56 -2.66 15.82 8.37
CA GLU A 56 -1.57 14.86 8.52
C GLU A 56 -1.94 13.58 9.29
N ALA A 57 -2.75 13.69 10.34
CA ALA A 57 -3.13 12.56 11.19
C ALA A 57 -4.04 11.53 10.50
N LYS A 58 -4.54 11.82 9.29
CA LYS A 58 -5.38 10.89 8.51
C LYS A 58 -4.60 10.21 7.39
N ILE A 59 -3.36 10.62 7.10
CA ILE A 59 -2.62 10.12 5.94
C ILE A 59 -2.20 8.66 6.17
N THR A 60 -1.71 8.33 7.36
CA THR A 60 -1.14 7.02 7.66
C THR A 60 -2.16 6.03 8.18
N ILE A 61 -1.94 4.74 7.93
CA ILE A 61 -2.82 3.69 8.45
C ILE A 61 -2.56 3.48 9.95
N PRO A 62 -3.60 3.46 10.81
CA PRO A 62 -3.43 3.20 12.23
C PRO A 62 -2.84 1.82 12.53
N VAL A 63 -1.96 1.75 13.55
CA VAL A 63 -1.29 0.49 13.96
C VAL A 63 -2.27 -0.63 14.29
N TYR A 64 -3.43 -0.32 14.88
CA TYR A 64 -4.43 -1.33 15.20
C TYR A 64 -5.01 -2.03 13.95
N ALA A 65 -4.92 -1.41 12.78
CA ALA A 65 -5.37 -1.97 11.52
C ALA A 65 -4.24 -2.74 10.81
N SER A 66 -3.01 -2.23 10.84
CA SER A 66 -1.87 -2.87 10.17
C SER A 66 -1.34 -4.09 10.91
N LEU A 67 -1.37 -4.09 12.25
CA LEU A 67 -0.82 -5.19 13.06
C LEU A 67 -1.56 -6.54 12.85
N PRO A 68 -2.91 -6.61 12.85
CA PRO A 68 -3.62 -7.85 12.53
C PRO A 68 -3.32 -8.37 11.11
N ILE A 69 -3.16 -7.47 10.14
CA ILE A 69 -2.81 -7.84 8.75
C ILE A 69 -1.40 -8.45 8.73
N ALA A 70 -0.43 -7.88 9.45
CA ALA A 70 0.92 -8.43 9.54
C ALA A 70 0.94 -9.85 10.14
N PHE A 71 0.16 -10.10 11.20
CA PHE A 71 0.02 -11.45 11.76
C PHE A 71 -0.67 -12.42 10.82
N ALA A 72 -1.71 -11.97 10.11
CA ALA A 72 -2.39 -12.79 9.10
C ALA A 72 -1.45 -13.17 7.95
N LEU A 73 -0.60 -12.24 7.49
CA LEU A 73 0.42 -12.49 6.47
C LEU A 73 1.49 -13.46 6.95
N LEU A 74 1.96 -13.33 8.20
CA LEU A 74 2.90 -14.28 8.78
C LEU A 74 2.30 -15.69 8.83
N ALA A 75 1.06 -15.83 9.27
CA ALA A 75 0.36 -17.11 9.30
C ALA A 75 0.19 -17.69 7.88
N LEU A 76 -0.21 -16.86 6.92
CA LEU A 76 -0.32 -17.26 5.52
C LEU A 76 1.02 -17.76 4.97
N PHE A 77 2.09 -16.99 5.13
CA PHE A 77 3.42 -17.39 4.67
C PHE A 77 3.94 -18.62 5.41
N ARG A 78 3.59 -18.82 6.68
CA ARG A 78 3.93 -20.01 7.45
C ARG A 78 3.29 -21.28 6.86
N VAL A 79 2.06 -21.16 6.37
CA VAL A 79 1.36 -22.25 5.65
C VAL A 79 2.00 -22.49 4.30
N MET A 80 2.26 -21.43 3.51
CA MET A 80 2.81 -21.54 2.16
C MET A 80 4.24 -22.09 2.12
N THR A 81 5.09 -21.68 3.06
CA THR A 81 6.52 -22.04 3.07
C THR A 81 6.83 -23.30 3.88
N GLY A 82 5.92 -23.72 4.76
CA GLY A 82 6.13 -24.86 5.65
C GLY A 82 7.16 -24.66 6.77
N GLY A 83 7.88 -23.54 6.82
CA GLY A 83 8.96 -23.29 7.78
C GLY A 83 9.00 -21.86 8.31
N TRP A 84 9.43 -21.71 9.57
CA TRP A 84 9.45 -20.41 10.27
C TRP A 84 10.47 -19.42 9.70
N GLU A 85 11.65 -19.89 9.27
CA GLU A 85 12.72 -19.03 8.77
C GLU A 85 12.26 -18.27 7.51
N ALA A 86 11.78 -18.98 6.49
CA ALA A 86 11.31 -18.38 5.24
C ALA A 86 10.08 -17.49 5.46
N SER A 87 9.11 -17.92 6.27
CA SER A 87 7.92 -17.12 6.56
C SER A 87 8.25 -15.81 7.28
N ALA A 88 9.18 -15.85 8.24
CA ALA A 88 9.58 -14.64 8.97
C ALA A 88 10.27 -13.64 8.04
N ILE A 89 11.23 -14.10 7.21
CA ILE A 89 11.96 -13.24 6.28
C ILE A 89 11.04 -12.63 5.22
N LEU A 90 10.10 -13.41 4.65
CA LEU A 90 9.09 -12.89 3.71
C LEU A 90 8.22 -11.82 4.38
N THR A 91 7.72 -12.11 5.59
CA THR A 91 6.91 -11.15 6.36
C THR A 91 7.68 -9.87 6.63
N THR A 92 8.97 -9.97 7.01
CA THR A 92 9.84 -8.81 7.20
C THR A 92 9.97 -7.99 5.92
N GLY A 93 10.20 -8.63 4.77
CA GLY A 93 10.23 -7.95 3.47
C GLY A 93 8.93 -7.20 3.18
N THR A 94 7.79 -7.82 3.44
CA THR A 94 6.47 -7.18 3.27
C THR A 94 6.27 -5.99 4.22
N ILE A 95 6.66 -6.12 5.49
CA ILE A 95 6.58 -5.02 6.47
C ILE A 95 7.49 -3.86 6.07
N VAL A 96 8.70 -4.13 5.58
CA VAL A 96 9.60 -3.08 5.09
C VAL A 96 8.96 -2.36 3.89
N GLY A 97 8.33 -3.09 2.98
CA GLY A 97 7.55 -2.50 1.88
C GLY A 97 6.43 -1.60 2.39
N TYR A 98 5.67 -2.06 3.38
CA TYR A 98 4.60 -1.28 4.03
C TYR A 98 5.11 0.02 4.64
N LEU A 99 6.19 -0.03 5.42
CA LEU A 99 6.76 1.17 6.04
C LEU A 99 7.32 2.13 4.99
N TYR A 100 7.87 1.61 3.90
CA TYR A 100 8.28 2.44 2.77
C TYR A 100 7.09 3.13 2.11
N TYR A 101 5.97 2.41 1.90
CA TYR A 101 4.73 2.99 1.41
C TYR A 101 4.23 4.12 2.31
N GLU A 102 4.12 3.91 3.62
CA GLU A 102 3.68 4.92 4.59
C GLU A 102 4.56 6.17 4.53
N ALA A 103 5.89 5.98 4.47
CA ALA A 103 6.84 7.08 4.36
C ALA A 103 6.70 7.85 3.04
N VAL A 104 6.50 7.16 1.91
CA VAL A 104 6.27 7.77 0.60
C VAL A 104 4.95 8.53 0.59
N HIS A 105 3.86 7.91 1.03
CA HIS A 105 2.51 8.49 1.05
C HIS A 105 2.46 9.75 1.92
N PHE A 106 3.05 9.69 3.11
CA PHE A 106 3.21 10.87 3.96
C PHE A 106 4.05 11.96 3.28
N SER A 107 5.18 11.59 2.67
CA SER A 107 6.09 12.55 2.03
C SER A 107 5.48 13.23 0.81
N ILE A 108 4.65 12.55 0.02
CA ILE A 108 4.03 13.16 -1.17
C ILE A 108 2.92 14.15 -0.81
N HIS A 109 2.30 14.02 0.37
CA HIS A 109 1.30 14.94 0.90
C HIS A 109 1.94 16.12 1.67
N CYS A 110 2.82 15.83 2.63
CA CYS A 110 3.38 16.85 3.54
C CYS A 110 4.75 17.41 3.10
N GLY A 111 5.51 16.64 2.33
CA GLY A 111 6.91 16.94 2.03
C GLY A 111 7.15 17.83 0.80
N SER A 112 8.37 18.35 0.70
CA SER A 112 8.87 19.03 -0.51
C SER A 112 9.20 18.01 -1.62
N LYS A 113 9.04 18.41 -2.90
CA LYS A 113 9.40 17.58 -4.05
C LYS A 113 10.92 17.35 -4.07
N ARG A 114 11.40 16.22 -3.54
CA ARG A 114 12.83 15.84 -3.65
C ARG A 114 12.96 14.62 -4.56
N GLY A 115 13.51 14.84 -5.75
CA GLY A 115 13.84 13.80 -6.72
C GLY A 115 12.71 13.48 -7.71
N ARG A 116 13.10 12.89 -8.85
CA ARG A 116 12.19 12.56 -9.95
C ARG A 116 11.14 11.52 -9.55
N LEU A 117 11.52 10.52 -8.76
CA LEU A 117 10.62 9.45 -8.32
C LEU A 117 9.49 9.97 -7.44
N ILE A 118 9.81 10.69 -6.34
CA ILE A 118 8.80 11.30 -5.45
C ILE A 118 7.92 12.29 -6.22
N GLY A 119 8.50 13.05 -7.15
CA GLY A 119 7.75 13.96 -8.02
C GLY A 119 6.71 13.23 -8.87
N TRP A 120 7.08 12.10 -9.46
CA TRP A 120 6.15 11.24 -10.21
C TRP A 120 5.08 10.61 -9.31
N GLN A 121 5.47 10.03 -8.16
CA GLN A 121 4.53 9.43 -7.20
C GLN A 121 3.49 10.46 -6.73
N ARG A 122 3.93 11.68 -6.41
CA ARG A 122 3.03 12.79 -6.05
C ARG A 122 2.09 13.16 -7.18
N ALA A 123 2.56 13.21 -8.42
CA ALA A 123 1.70 13.50 -9.57
C ALA A 123 0.68 12.38 -9.80
N ASN A 124 1.11 11.12 -9.70
CA ASN A 124 0.26 9.94 -9.88
C ASN A 124 -0.83 9.87 -8.80
N HIS A 125 -0.44 9.98 -7.53
CA HIS A 125 -1.39 9.96 -6.42
C HIS A 125 -2.23 11.24 -6.37
N GLY A 126 -1.70 12.38 -6.81
CA GLY A 126 -2.49 13.60 -6.99
C GLY A 126 -3.58 13.44 -8.05
N PHE A 127 -3.31 12.72 -9.15
CA PHE A 127 -4.34 12.37 -10.13
C PHE A 127 -5.46 11.55 -9.47
N HIS A 128 -5.10 10.55 -8.66
CA HIS A 128 -6.04 9.75 -7.89
C HIS A 128 -6.94 10.62 -6.98
N HIS A 129 -6.35 11.52 -6.18
CA HIS A 129 -7.13 12.37 -5.26
C HIS A 129 -8.06 13.36 -5.97
N PHE A 130 -7.55 14.03 -7.00
CA PHE A 130 -8.14 15.27 -7.51
C PHE A 130 -8.74 15.15 -8.92
N LYS A 131 -8.47 14.06 -9.65
CA LYS A 131 -9.03 13.85 -11.00
C LYS A 131 -9.92 12.63 -11.09
N ASP A 132 -9.42 11.46 -10.70
CA ASP A 132 -10.19 10.21 -10.79
C ASP A 132 -9.77 9.21 -9.71
N GLN A 133 -10.63 9.06 -8.71
CA GLN A 133 -10.42 8.16 -7.57
C GLN A 133 -10.58 6.68 -7.95
N ALA A 134 -11.06 6.36 -9.16
CA ALA A 134 -11.13 4.99 -9.67
C ALA A 134 -9.85 4.54 -10.40
N ARG A 135 -8.79 5.36 -10.39
CA ARG A 135 -7.51 5.11 -11.07
C ARG A 135 -6.32 5.41 -10.16
N CYS A 136 -5.13 4.93 -10.54
CA CYS A 136 -3.84 5.22 -9.91
C CYS A 136 -3.80 4.81 -8.43
N PHE A 137 -4.16 3.55 -8.16
CA PHE A 137 -4.15 3.00 -6.81
C PHE A 137 -2.74 2.72 -6.29
N GLY A 138 -1.76 2.54 -7.18
CA GLY A 138 -0.36 2.41 -6.81
C GLY A 138 0.23 3.75 -6.38
N VAL A 139 0.61 3.86 -5.11
CA VAL A 139 1.28 5.03 -4.53
C VAL A 139 2.79 4.89 -4.68
N THR A 140 3.35 3.72 -4.39
CA THR A 140 4.80 3.48 -4.49
C THR A 140 5.24 3.20 -5.93
N THR A 141 4.42 2.50 -6.71
CA THR A 141 4.72 2.05 -8.07
C THR A 141 3.44 1.90 -8.91
N PRO A 142 3.45 2.18 -10.22
CA PRO A 142 2.28 2.00 -11.09
C PRO A 142 2.14 0.57 -11.62
N LEU A 143 3.04 -0.35 -11.23
CA LEU A 143 3.11 -1.70 -11.78
C LEU A 143 1.74 -2.38 -11.88
N TRP A 144 0.98 -2.39 -10.79
CA TRP A 144 -0.32 -3.05 -10.73
C TRP A 144 -1.42 -2.24 -11.41
N ASP A 145 -1.30 -0.91 -11.45
CA ASP A 145 -2.20 -0.09 -12.27
C ASP A 145 -2.05 -0.40 -13.77
N TRP A 146 -0.84 -0.70 -14.24
CA TRP A 146 -0.63 -1.14 -15.62
C TRP A 146 -1.17 -2.55 -15.85
N VAL A 147 -0.84 -3.50 -14.96
CA VAL A 147 -1.32 -4.89 -15.06
C VAL A 147 -2.85 -4.97 -15.10
N PHE A 148 -3.54 -4.14 -14.31
CA PHE A 148 -5.00 -4.16 -14.19
C PHE A 148 -5.72 -3.04 -14.95
N GLY A 149 -5.00 -2.24 -15.75
CA GLY A 149 -5.59 -1.20 -16.58
C GLY A 149 -6.22 -0.03 -15.81
N THR A 150 -5.73 0.28 -14.61
CA THR A 150 -6.19 1.38 -13.75
C THR A 150 -5.23 2.56 -13.70
N GLY A 151 -4.25 2.63 -14.61
CA GLY A 151 -3.36 3.79 -14.75
C GLY A 151 -4.08 5.06 -15.24
N GLN A 152 -3.33 6.15 -15.38
CA GLN A 152 -3.85 7.38 -15.99
C GLN A 152 -4.28 7.10 -17.44
N GLU A 153 -5.33 7.79 -17.89
CA GLU A 153 -5.81 7.70 -19.27
C GLU A 153 -4.69 8.09 -20.25
N GLY A 154 -4.44 7.24 -21.25
CA GLY A 154 -3.40 7.47 -22.27
C GLY A 154 -1.98 7.01 -21.90
N MET A 155 -1.80 6.30 -20.78
CA MET A 155 -0.52 5.66 -20.41
C MET A 155 -0.50 4.14 -20.62
N ALA A 156 -1.40 3.61 -21.46
CA ALA A 156 -1.43 2.20 -21.86
C ALA A 156 -0.75 1.99 -23.22
#